data_AF-A0A6A9T554-F1
#
_entry.id   AF-A0A6A9T554-F1
#
_cell.length_a   1.000
_cell.length_b   1.000
_cell.length_c   1.000
_cell.angle_alpha   90.00
_cell.angle_beta   90.00
_cell.angle_gamma   90.00
#
_symmetry.space_group_name_H-M   'P 1'
#
loop_
_entity.id
_entity.type
_entity.pdbx_description
1 polymer ?
#
loop_
_entity_poly.entity_id
_entity_poly.type
_entity_poly.pdbx_seq_one_letter_code
_entity_poly.pdbx_strand_id
1 'polypeptide(L)'
;DHLGDGVLFETRHEGRHYTWRLIHSGDGDVAAFFDALKVAVGECAQMEMLRTADTTSARGSDGTPSGLPPAQEAALQAAVEHGYYESPREVDVGELAEHLDVPRSTLTYRLRRAEEHLAKQHVAGERVAEERLASH
;
A
#
# COMPACT_ATOMS: atom_id res chain seq x y z
N ASP A 1 19.02 -10.59 16.39
CA ASP A 1 19.62 -11.88 15.98
C ASP A 1 19.09 -12.44 14.67
N HIS A 2 17.81 -12.32 14.34
CA HIS A 2 17.24 -12.99 13.15
C HIS A 2 17.28 -12.19 11.83
N LEU A 3 17.47 -10.86 11.85
CA LEU A 3 17.24 -9.98 10.70
C LEU A 3 18.51 -9.32 10.12
N GLY A 4 19.70 -9.72 10.58
CA GLY A 4 20.99 -9.13 10.17
C GLY A 4 21.24 -7.72 10.72
N ASP A 5 22.36 -7.12 10.31
CA ASP A 5 22.74 -5.75 10.65
C ASP A 5 22.12 -4.77 9.64
N GLY A 6 21.41 -3.75 10.13
CA GLY A 6 20.75 -2.74 9.31
C GLY A 6 19.23 -2.85 9.24
N VAL A 7 18.60 -2.97 10.42
CA VAL A 7 17.16 -3.07 10.55
C VAL A 7 16.57 -1.71 10.90
N LEU A 8 15.66 -1.19 10.07
CA LEU A 8 14.89 0.01 10.39
C LEU A 8 13.51 -0.38 10.89
N PHE A 9 13.19 0.07 12.10
CA PHE A 9 11.90 -0.11 12.75
C PHE A 9 11.17 1.21 12.84
N GLU A 10 9.97 1.25 12.28
CA GLU A 10 9.03 2.34 12.51
C GLU A 10 7.82 1.78 13.27
N THR A 11 7.50 2.41 14.40
CA THR A 11 6.35 2.05 15.21
C THR A 11 5.32 3.15 15.12
N ARG A 12 4.14 2.80 14.61
CA ARG A 12 2.96 3.66 14.66
C ARG A 12 1.98 3.11 15.68
N HIS A 13 1.47 3.99 16.53
CA HIS A 13 0.50 3.67 17.57
C HIS A 13 -0.79 4.45 17.32
N GLU A 14 -1.88 3.73 17.14
CA GLU A 14 -3.23 4.29 17.09
C GLU A 14 -4.15 3.51 18.04
N GLY A 15 -4.47 4.13 19.18
CA GLY A 15 -5.41 3.59 20.16
C GLY A 15 -4.90 2.34 20.88
N ARG A 16 -5.38 1.15 20.49
CA ARG A 16 -4.91 -0.14 21.01
C ARG A 16 -4.18 -0.98 19.96
N HIS A 17 -4.00 -0.43 18.77
CA HIS A 17 -3.32 -1.10 17.67
C HIS A 17 -1.90 -0.53 17.52
N TYR A 18 -0.94 -1.45 17.50
CA TYR A 18 0.45 -1.16 17.25
C TYR A 18 0.81 -1.75 15.89
N THR A 19 1.22 -0.89 14.97
CA THR A 19 1.70 -1.30 13.66
C THR A 19 3.21 -1.09 13.62
N TRP A 20 3.94 -2.16 13.36
CA TRP A 20 5.39 -2.13 13.19
C TRP A 20 5.74 -2.32 11.73
N ARG A 21 6.45 -1.35 11.16
CA ARG A 21 7.06 -1.48 9.84
C ARG A 21 8.53 -1.85 10.02
N LEU A 22 8.92 -2.93 9.36
CA LEU A 22 10.24 -3.51 9.45
C LEU A 22 10.91 -3.53 8.08
N ILE A 23 12.06 -2.88 7.96
CA ILE A 23 12.90 -2.92 6.76
C ILE A 23 14.20 -3.61 7.13
N HIS A 24 14.50 -4.73 6.47
CA HIS A 24 15.74 -5.48 6.64
C HIS A 24 16.47 -5.62 5.29
N SER A 25 17.76 -5.90 5.34
CA SER A 25 18.67 -5.96 4.19
C SER A 25 18.50 -7.20 3.29
N GLY A 26 17.49 -8.04 3.54
CA GLY A 26 17.21 -9.26 2.79
C GLY A 26 17.99 -10.51 3.23
N ASP A 27 19.06 -10.36 4.02
CA ASP A 27 19.93 -11.47 4.48
C ASP A 27 19.45 -12.13 5.80
N GLY A 28 18.22 -11.83 6.22
CA GLY A 28 17.66 -12.24 7.49
C GLY A 28 16.51 -13.24 7.34
N ASP A 29 16.38 -14.16 8.29
CA ASP A 29 15.25 -15.08 8.36
C ASP A 29 14.04 -14.38 9.01
N VAL A 30 13.20 -13.83 8.15
CA VAL A 30 11.96 -13.15 8.53
C VAL A 30 10.99 -14.11 9.23
N ALA A 31 10.91 -15.36 8.79
CA ALA A 31 10.00 -16.33 9.39
C ALA A 31 10.41 -16.65 10.83
N ALA A 32 11.70 -16.94 11.05
CA ALA A 32 12.24 -17.18 12.40
C ALA A 32 12.07 -15.96 13.32
N PHE A 33 12.27 -14.75 12.80
CA PHE A 33 11.99 -13.52 13.55
C PHE A 33 10.53 -13.43 13.98
N PHE A 34 9.59 -13.67 13.07
CA PHE A 34 8.17 -13.60 13.38
C PHE A 34 7.71 -14.68 14.36
N ASP A 35 8.25 -15.88 14.26
CA ASP A 35 7.95 -16.96 15.22
C ASP A 35 8.47 -16.60 16.61
N ALA A 36 9.70 -16.07 16.71
CA ALA A 36 10.23 -15.57 17.98
C ALA A 36 9.39 -14.41 18.55
N LEU A 37 8.94 -13.49 17.69
CA LEU A 37 8.11 -12.36 18.09
C LEU A 37 6.72 -12.80 18.56
N LYS A 38 6.09 -13.76 17.89
CA LYS A 38 4.83 -14.38 18.35
C LYS A 38 4.97 -15.01 19.73
N VAL A 39 6.07 -15.74 19.96
CA VAL A 39 6.35 -16.35 21.26
C VAL A 39 6.54 -15.28 22.34
N ALA A 40 7.25 -14.19 22.03
CA ALA A 40 7.53 -13.11 22.98
C ALA A 40 6.28 -12.28 23.33
N VAL A 41 5.41 -12.01 22.36
CA VAL A 41 4.16 -11.28 22.58
C VAL A 41 3.12 -12.16 23.28
N GLY A 42 3.13 -13.47 22.99
CA GLY A 42 2.31 -14.45 23.69
C GLY A 42 0.82 -14.09 23.68
N GLU A 43 0.17 -14.19 24.84
CA GLU A 43 -1.26 -13.84 24.99
C GLU A 43 -1.51 -12.36 25.32
N CYS A 44 -0.46 -11.55 25.41
CA CYS A 44 -0.61 -10.14 25.80
C CYS A 44 -1.22 -9.28 24.67
N ALA A 45 -1.10 -9.70 23.41
CA ALA A 45 -1.70 -9.04 22.28
C ALA A 45 -1.94 -10.01 21.12
N GLN A 46 -3.02 -9.78 20.37
CA GLN A 46 -3.23 -10.45 19.09
C GLN A 46 -2.28 -9.87 18.04
N MET A 47 -1.55 -10.74 17.35
CA MET A 47 -0.63 -10.36 16.28
C MET A 47 -1.06 -10.95 14.95
N GLU A 48 -1.08 -10.11 13.92
CA GLU A 48 -1.28 -10.52 12.52
C GLU A 48 -0.15 -9.96 11.67
N MET A 49 0.37 -10.77 10.75
CA MET A 49 1.33 -10.33 9.75
C MET A 49 0.57 -9.77 8.55
N LEU A 50 0.59 -8.45 8.39
CA LEU A 50 -0.19 -7.79 7.35
C LEU A 50 0.44 -7.92 5.96
N ARG A 51 1.78 -7.83 5.83
CA ARG A 51 2.49 -7.92 4.54
C ARG A 51 4.00 -8.15 4.69
N THR A 52 4.57 -8.96 3.80
CA THR A 52 6.01 -9.04 3.51
C THR A 52 6.26 -8.67 2.04
N ALA A 53 7.33 -7.93 1.75
CA ALA A 53 7.70 -7.56 0.38
C ALA A 53 9.22 -7.35 0.27
N ASP A 54 9.81 -7.77 -0.84
CA ASP A 54 11.22 -7.50 -1.16
C ASP A 54 11.42 -6.03 -1.51
N THR A 55 12.41 -5.38 -0.87
CA THR A 55 12.69 -3.95 -1.00
C THR A 55 13.63 -3.59 -2.15
N THR A 56 14.12 -4.57 -2.93
CA THR A 56 14.97 -4.32 -4.11
C THR A 56 14.27 -3.57 -5.25
N SER A 57 12.95 -3.40 -5.18
CA SER A 57 12.15 -2.54 -6.06
C SER A 57 11.68 -1.23 -5.41
N ALA A 58 12.04 -0.96 -4.16
CA ALA A 58 11.58 0.22 -3.42
C ALA A 58 12.55 1.40 -3.54
N ARG A 59 12.50 2.10 -4.68
CA ARG A 59 12.82 3.53 -4.68
C ARG A 59 11.52 4.32 -4.74
N GLY A 60 11.10 4.78 -3.57
CA GLY A 60 10.20 5.93 -3.41
C GLY A 60 8.73 5.58 -3.17
N SER A 61 8.20 6.29 -2.17
CA SER A 61 6.78 6.46 -1.82
C SER A 61 6.12 5.37 -0.97
N ASP A 62 5.57 5.84 0.15
CA ASP A 62 4.57 5.16 0.95
C ASP A 62 3.39 4.74 0.07
N GLY A 63 3.32 3.45 -0.20
CA GLY A 63 2.22 2.84 -0.90
C GLY A 63 2.47 1.36 -0.89
N THR A 64 1.56 0.61 -0.29
CA THR A 64 1.35 -0.79 -0.69
C THR A 64 1.48 -0.86 -2.21
N PRO A 65 2.42 -1.64 -2.82
CA PRO A 65 2.46 -1.78 -4.27
C PRO A 65 1.06 -2.13 -4.71
N SER A 66 0.45 -1.18 -5.40
CA SER A 66 -0.99 -1.14 -5.61
C SER A 66 -1.46 -2.25 -6.56
N GLY A 67 -0.55 -3.08 -7.05
CA GLY A 67 -0.78 -4.02 -8.14
C GLY A 67 -0.98 -3.31 -9.48
N LEU A 68 -0.87 -1.98 -9.51
CA LEU A 68 -1.08 -1.18 -10.71
C LEU A 68 0.17 -1.21 -11.60
N PRO A 69 -0.02 -1.28 -12.93
CA PRO A 69 1.05 -0.98 -13.87
C PRO A 69 1.59 0.45 -13.64
N PRO A 70 2.90 0.70 -13.81
CA PRO A 70 3.53 1.99 -13.49
C PRO A 70 2.87 3.20 -14.16
N ALA A 71 2.39 3.03 -15.40
CA ALA A 71 1.70 4.11 -16.12
C ALA A 71 0.32 4.48 -15.55
N GLN A 72 -0.34 3.54 -14.88
CA GLN A 72 -1.64 3.76 -14.21
C GLN A 72 -1.43 4.40 -12.84
N GLU A 73 -0.41 3.95 -12.11
CA GLU A 73 0.01 4.55 -10.84
C GLU A 73 0.45 6.00 -11.03
N ALA A 74 1.31 6.27 -12.01
CA ALA A 74 1.74 7.64 -12.33
C ALA A 74 0.58 8.56 -12.74
N ALA A 75 -0.40 8.02 -13.48
CA ALA A 75 -1.59 8.79 -13.86
C ALA A 75 -2.46 9.13 -12.63
N LEU A 76 -2.67 8.16 -11.74
CA LEU A 76 -3.45 8.34 -10.52
C LEU A 76 -2.77 9.33 -9.56
N GLN A 77 -1.45 9.20 -9.39
CA GLN A 77 -0.65 10.13 -8.57
C GLN A 77 -0.76 11.55 -9.11
N ALA A 78 -0.54 11.75 -10.41
CA ALA A 78 -0.65 13.07 -11.02
C ALA A 78 -2.06 13.66 -10.86
N ALA A 79 -3.11 12.84 -11.00
CA ALA A 79 -4.48 13.27 -10.78
C ALA A 79 -4.74 13.73 -9.33
N VAL A 80 -4.17 13.05 -8.33
CA VAL A 80 -4.24 13.50 -6.94
C VAL A 80 -3.45 14.80 -6.74
N GLU A 81 -2.21 14.85 -7.21
CA GLU A 81 -1.31 16.00 -7.02
C GLU A 81 -1.83 17.30 -7.65
N HIS A 82 -2.55 17.20 -8.76
CA HIS A 82 -3.09 18.35 -9.48
C HIS A 82 -4.57 18.63 -9.14
N GLY A 83 -5.13 17.94 -8.14
CA GLY A 83 -6.48 18.21 -7.66
C GLY A 83 -7.61 17.80 -8.61
N TYR A 84 -7.38 16.81 -9.47
CA TYR A 84 -8.40 16.26 -10.38
C TYR A 84 -9.57 15.60 -9.63
N TYR A 85 -9.30 15.04 -8.45
CA TYR A 85 -10.30 14.40 -7.60
C TYR A 85 -10.89 15.32 -6.52
N GLU A 86 -10.45 16.59 -6.46
CA GLU A 86 -10.95 17.55 -5.48
C GLU A 86 -12.38 18.02 -5.80
N SER A 87 -13.03 18.60 -4.79
CA SER A 87 -14.37 19.16 -4.92
C SER A 87 -14.42 20.57 -4.32
N PRO A 88 -14.44 21.63 -5.16
CA PRO A 88 -14.46 21.62 -6.63
C PRO A 88 -13.13 21.16 -7.24
N ARG A 89 -13.17 20.62 -8.48
CA ARG A 89 -11.96 20.17 -9.19
C ARG A 89 -11.04 21.34 -9.50
N GLU A 90 -9.75 21.17 -9.25
CA GLU A 90 -8.74 22.18 -9.57
C GLU A 90 -8.29 22.09 -11.03
N VAL A 91 -8.27 20.87 -11.60
CA VAL A 91 -7.97 20.61 -13.02
C VAL A 91 -8.95 19.62 -13.64
N ASP A 92 -9.15 19.71 -14.95
CA ASP A 92 -9.83 18.69 -15.74
C ASP A 92 -8.83 17.73 -16.45
N VAL A 93 -9.34 16.60 -16.95
CA VAL A 93 -8.50 15.54 -17.54
C VAL A 93 -7.78 15.98 -18.83
N GLY A 94 -8.19 17.08 -19.44
CA GLY A 94 -7.54 17.71 -20.60
C GLY A 94 -6.32 18.49 -20.16
N GLU A 95 -6.49 19.38 -19.18
CA GLU A 95 -5.40 20.13 -18.56
C GLU A 95 -4.35 19.17 -17.98
N LEU A 96 -4.79 18.12 -17.29
CA LEU A 96 -3.89 17.08 -16.78
C LEU A 96 -3.18 16.29 -17.90
N ALA A 97 -3.85 16.05 -19.04
CA ALA A 97 -3.24 15.38 -20.18
C ALA A 97 -2.16 16.26 -20.85
N GLU A 98 -2.40 17.57 -20.93
CA GLU A 98 -1.42 18.54 -21.39
C GLU A 98 -0.21 18.62 -20.45
N HIS A 99 -0.42 18.64 -19.14
CA HIS A 99 0.66 18.63 -18.14
C HIS A 99 1.56 17.40 -18.25
N LEU A 100 0.98 16.25 -18.61
CA LEU A 100 1.68 14.97 -18.71
C LEU A 100 2.21 14.65 -20.12
N ASP A 101 1.99 15.53 -21.10
CA ASP A 101 2.33 15.35 -22.52
C ASP A 101 1.84 13.99 -23.08
N VAL A 102 0.57 13.67 -22.80
CA VAL A 102 -0.08 12.44 -23.30
C VAL A 102 -1.44 12.75 -23.91
N PRO A 103 -1.93 11.95 -24.87
CA PRO A 103 -3.28 12.11 -25.37
C PRO A 103 -4.32 11.96 -24.25
N ARG A 104 -5.34 12.83 -24.24
CA ARG A 104 -6.48 12.77 -23.29
C ARG A 104 -7.09 11.37 -23.20
N SER A 105 -7.24 10.69 -24.34
CA SER A 105 -7.76 9.31 -24.39
C SER A 105 -6.88 8.30 -23.67
N THR A 106 -5.55 8.45 -23.75
CA THR A 106 -4.57 7.62 -23.05
C THR A 106 -4.63 7.87 -21.54
N LEU A 107 -4.70 9.13 -21.11
CA LEU A 107 -4.82 9.46 -19.69
C LEU A 107 -6.12 8.93 -19.10
N THR A 108 -7.26 9.18 -19.75
CA THR A 108 -8.56 8.64 -19.31
C THR A 108 -8.55 7.12 -19.23
N TYR A 109 -7.92 6.42 -20.19
CA TYR A 109 -7.80 4.97 -20.13
C TYR A 109 -6.98 4.50 -18.91
N ARG A 110 -5.85 5.16 -18.63
CA ARG A 110 -4.99 4.83 -17.49
C ARG A 110 -5.70 5.06 -16.16
N LEU A 111 -6.35 6.20 -15.99
CA LEU A 111 -7.15 6.53 -14.80
C LEU A 111 -8.28 5.52 -14.60
N ARG A 112 -9.07 5.24 -15.64
CA ARG A 112 -10.16 4.26 -15.55
C ARG A 112 -9.68 2.87 -15.12
N ARG A 113 -8.53 2.43 -15.63
CA ARG A 113 -7.95 1.12 -15.25
C ARG A 113 -7.44 1.11 -13.81
N ALA A 114 -6.83 2.21 -13.37
CA ALA A 114 -6.42 2.38 -11.98
C ALA A 114 -7.63 2.34 -11.04
N GLU A 115 -8.65 3.14 -11.34
CA GLU A 115 -9.90 3.23 -10.58
C GLU A 115 -10.63 1.87 -10.54
N GLU A 116 -10.72 1.16 -11.66
CA GLU A 116 -11.30 -0.19 -11.73
C GLU A 116 -10.58 -1.16 -10.79
N HIS A 117 -9.25 -1.11 -10.77
CA HIS A 117 -8.45 -1.97 -9.90
C HIS A 117 -8.71 -1.67 -8.42
N LEU A 118 -8.70 -0.38 -8.04
CA LEU A 118 -8.95 0.06 -6.67
C LEU A 118 -10.37 -0.28 -6.21
N ALA A 119 -11.37 -0.07 -7.06
CA ALA A 119 -12.75 -0.43 -6.75
C ALA A 119 -12.91 -1.94 -6.50
N LYS A 120 -12.28 -2.78 -7.35
CA LYS A 120 -12.29 -4.24 -7.16
C LYS A 120 -11.59 -4.66 -5.88
N GLN A 121 -10.45 -4.07 -5.56
CA GLN A 121 -9.72 -4.35 -4.32
C GLN A 121 -10.52 -3.94 -3.09
N HIS A 122 -11.18 -2.77 -3.12
CA HIS A 122 -12.01 -2.30 -2.01
C HIS A 122 -13.15 -3.28 -1.72
N VAL A 123 -13.94 -3.62 -2.75
CA VAL A 123 -15.05 -4.58 -2.60
C VAL A 123 -14.57 -5.96 -2.17
N ALA A 124 -13.42 -6.42 -2.67
CA ALA A 124 -12.85 -7.70 -2.26
C ALA A 124 -12.38 -7.68 -0.79
N GLY A 125 -11.80 -6.56 -0.33
CA GLY A 125 -11.38 -6.35 1.05
C GLY A 125 -12.55 -6.30 2.04
N GLU A 126 -13.63 -5.61 1.67
CA GLU A 126 -14.86 -5.55 2.48
C GLU A 126 -15.47 -6.93 2.71
N ARG A 127 -15.53 -7.78 1.66
CA ARG A 127 -16.05 -9.15 1.77
C ARG A 127 -15.26 -10.03 2.74
N VAL A 128 -13.93 -9.89 2.74
CA VAL A 128 -13.07 -10.66 3.66
C VAL A 128 -13.22 -10.17 5.10
N ALA A 129 -13.45 -8.88 5.31
CA ALA A 129 -13.71 -8.33 6.64
C ALA A 129 -15.05 -8.82 7.21
N GLU A 130 -16.10 -8.86 6.39
CA GLU A 130 -17.42 -9.39 6.77
C GLU A 130 -17.38 -10.88 7.11
N GLU A 131 -16.67 -11.70 6.33
CA GLU A 131 -16.50 -13.14 6.61
C GLU A 131 -15.73 -13.42 7.90
N ARG A 132 -14.77 -12.57 8.26
CA ARG A 132 -14.03 -12.65 9.54
C ARG A 132 -14.88 -12.25 10.74
N LEU A 133 -15.76 -11.27 10.58
CA LEU A 133 -16.71 -10.86 11.61
C LEU A 133 -17.84 -11.88 11.81
N ALA A 134 -18.20 -12.64 10.78
CA ALA A 134 -19.21 -13.71 10.86
C ALA A 134 -18.67 -15.04 11.41
N SER A 135 -17.35 -15.22 11.51
CA SER A 135 -16.71 -16.43 12.10
C SER A 135 -16.31 -16.28 13.57
N HIS A 136 -16.69 -15.19 14.23
CA HIS A 136 -16.50 -14.93 15.66
C HIS A 136 -17.84 -14.81 16.38
#